data_AF-A0A370ANK4-F1
#
_entry.id   AF-A0A370ANK4-F1
#
_cell.length_a   1.000
_cell.length_b   1.000
_cell.length_c   1.000
_cell.angle_alpha   90.00
_cell.angle_beta   90.00
_cell.angle_gamma   90.00
#
_symmetry.space_group_name_H-M   'P 1'
#
loop_
_entity.id
_entity.type
_entity.pdbx_description
1 polymer ?
#
loop_
_entity_poly.entity_id
_entity_poly.type
_entity_poly.pdbx_seq_one_letter_code
_entity_poly.pdbx_strand_id
1 'polypeptide(L)'
;MIAVNSSHKIKARIFKFRNIEHPSLNEYGMEAQKSSIEDDYQAFLSIQVERYLKRKTQQRFCSEAEKDVINQIIADSWTEYRQTRNLSQIDTEQKIRSYYSFTLVFPYFVAEEECIISFDFRNKCSLEGGDECFCNSGVPYRQCCGGIKSLKDLLKGSF
;
A
#
# COMPACT_ATOMS: atom_id res chain seq x y z
N MET A 1 -40.40 2.96 -46.70
CA MET A 1 -40.29 1.56 -46.23
C MET A 1 -38.82 1.20 -46.23
N ILE A 2 -38.38 0.61 -45.12
CA ILE A 2 -37.02 0.65 -44.60
C ILE A 2 -36.17 -0.46 -45.23
N ALA A 3 -35.04 -0.10 -45.82
CA ALA A 3 -33.98 -1.04 -46.13
C ALA A 3 -33.07 -1.19 -44.89
N VAL A 4 -33.08 -2.36 -44.26
CA VAL A 4 -32.09 -2.75 -43.25
C VAL A 4 -31.46 -4.06 -43.69
N ASN A 5 -30.16 -4.04 -43.97
CA ASN A 5 -29.21 -5.04 -43.46
C ASN A 5 -27.81 -4.76 -43.99
N SER A 6 -27.03 -4.01 -43.22
CA SER A 6 -25.58 -3.95 -43.37
C SER A 6 -24.96 -4.98 -42.42
N SER A 7 -24.59 -6.14 -42.95
CA SER A 7 -23.83 -7.17 -42.24
C SER A 7 -22.44 -6.64 -41.87
N HIS A 8 -22.21 -6.38 -40.58
CA HIS A 8 -20.87 -6.13 -40.05
C HIS A 8 -20.24 -7.45 -39.60
N LYS A 9 -19.31 -7.96 -40.42
CA LYS A 9 -18.42 -9.07 -40.06
C LYS A 9 -17.49 -8.63 -38.94
N ILE A 10 -17.71 -9.15 -37.74
CA ILE A 10 -16.77 -8.99 -36.61
C ILE A 10 -15.56 -9.88 -36.90
N LYS A 11 -14.40 -9.25 -37.16
CA LYS A 11 -13.13 -9.97 -37.28
C LYS A 11 -12.70 -10.46 -35.90
N ALA A 12 -12.75 -11.77 -35.68
CA ALA A 12 -12.16 -12.40 -34.50
C ALA A 12 -10.64 -12.18 -34.51
N ARG A 13 -10.15 -11.41 -33.55
CA ARG A 13 -8.72 -11.19 -33.34
C ARG A 13 -8.18 -12.39 -32.56
N ILE A 14 -7.59 -13.33 -33.27
CA ILE A 14 -6.90 -14.48 -32.69
C ILE A 14 -5.71 -13.95 -31.88
N PHE A 15 -5.84 -13.93 -30.57
CA PHE A 15 -4.70 -13.73 -29.68
C PHE A 15 -3.87 -15.01 -29.70
N LYS A 16 -2.62 -14.90 -30.16
CA LYS A 16 -1.63 -15.96 -30.04
C LYS A 16 -1.38 -16.19 -28.55
N PHE A 17 -1.90 -17.28 -28.02
CA PHE A 17 -1.49 -17.79 -26.71
C PHE A 17 -0.01 -18.15 -26.81
N ARG A 18 0.84 -17.35 -26.17
CA ARG A 18 2.18 -17.79 -25.80
C ARG A 18 1.99 -18.97 -24.86
N ASN A 19 2.72 -20.07 -25.09
CA ASN A 19 2.85 -21.17 -24.14
C ASN A 19 3.40 -20.60 -22.83
N ILE A 20 2.49 -20.26 -21.93
CA ILE A 20 2.76 -20.05 -20.51
C ILE A 20 2.35 -21.38 -19.91
N GLU A 21 3.31 -22.14 -19.42
CA GLU A 21 3.02 -23.26 -18.52
C GLU A 21 2.14 -22.68 -17.42
N HIS A 22 0.84 -22.99 -17.45
CA HIS A 22 -0.10 -22.47 -16.46
C HIS A 22 0.44 -22.90 -15.09
N PRO A 23 0.78 -21.97 -14.18
CA PRO A 23 1.07 -22.33 -12.80
C PRO A 23 -0.09 -23.18 -12.33
N SER A 24 0.17 -24.34 -11.74
CA SER A 24 -0.89 -25.13 -11.13
C SER A 24 -1.64 -24.22 -10.17
N LEU A 25 -2.93 -24.02 -10.40
CA LEU A 25 -3.73 -23.20 -9.51
C LEU A 25 -4.00 -23.99 -8.22
N ASN A 26 -3.92 -23.32 -7.07
CA ASN A 26 -4.35 -23.89 -5.79
C ASN A 26 -5.88 -23.85 -5.65
N GLU A 27 -6.39 -24.40 -4.54
CA GLU A 27 -7.83 -24.48 -4.26
C GLU A 27 -8.52 -23.11 -4.13
N TYR A 28 -7.73 -22.04 -3.98
CA TYR A 28 -8.21 -20.65 -3.93
C TYR A 28 -8.21 -19.96 -5.30
N GLY A 29 -7.76 -20.65 -6.37
CA GLY A 29 -7.62 -20.07 -7.70
C GLY A 29 -6.42 -19.15 -7.86
N MET A 30 -5.44 -19.20 -6.95
CA MET A 30 -4.17 -18.49 -7.04
C MET A 30 -3.06 -19.41 -7.55
N GLU A 31 -1.90 -18.87 -7.90
CA GLU A 31 -0.72 -19.69 -8.18
C GLU A 31 -0.36 -20.55 -6.96
N ALA A 32 -0.16 -21.85 -7.16
CA ALA A 32 0.19 -22.76 -6.07
C ALA A 32 1.54 -22.40 -5.45
N GLN A 33 1.56 -22.36 -4.13
CA GLN A 33 2.75 -22.13 -3.33
C GLN A 33 3.46 -23.46 -3.02
N LYS A 34 4.54 -23.43 -2.24
CA LYS A 34 5.31 -24.65 -1.92
C LYS A 34 4.56 -25.56 -0.95
N SER A 35 3.56 -25.03 -0.25
CA SER A 35 2.73 -25.79 0.68
C SER A 35 1.31 -25.23 0.78
N SER A 36 0.37 -26.08 1.17
CA SER A 36 -1.02 -25.67 1.43
C SER A 36 -1.13 -24.61 2.54
N ILE A 37 -0.19 -24.59 3.49
CA ILE A 37 -0.15 -23.55 4.54
C ILE A 37 0.21 -22.19 3.94
N GLU A 38 1.14 -22.16 2.98
CA GLU A 38 1.48 -20.94 2.24
C GLU A 38 0.34 -20.51 1.34
N ASP A 39 -0.38 -21.44 0.70
CA ASP A 39 -1.59 -21.14 -0.07
C ASP A 39 -2.66 -20.47 0.81
N ASP A 40 -2.91 -21.04 2.00
CA ASP A 40 -3.85 -20.51 2.99
C ASP A 40 -3.45 -19.08 3.43
N TYR A 41 -2.15 -18.86 3.69
CA TYR A 41 -1.63 -17.55 4.05
C TYR A 41 -1.77 -16.53 2.91
N GLN A 42 -1.45 -16.90 1.66
CA GLN A 42 -1.59 -16.02 0.51
C GLN A 42 -3.06 -15.65 0.26
N ALA A 43 -3.98 -16.59 0.52
CA ALA A 43 -5.43 -16.35 0.40
C ALA A 43 -5.88 -15.32 1.44
N PHE A 44 -5.47 -15.52 2.69
CA PHE A 44 -5.76 -14.61 3.79
C PHE A 44 -5.17 -13.22 3.51
N LEU A 45 -3.88 -13.15 3.15
CA LEU A 45 -3.19 -11.91 2.80
C LEU A 45 -3.92 -11.14 1.70
N SER A 46 -4.24 -11.81 0.60
CA SER A 46 -4.92 -11.21 -0.54
C SER A 46 -6.29 -10.61 -0.16
N ILE A 47 -7.09 -11.33 0.64
CA ILE A 47 -8.39 -10.84 1.12
C ILE A 47 -8.23 -9.59 1.99
N GLN A 48 -7.27 -9.60 2.91
CA GLN A 48 -7.06 -8.47 3.81
C GLN A 48 -6.48 -7.24 3.10
N VAL A 49 -5.55 -7.43 2.16
CA VAL A 49 -5.03 -6.36 1.30
C VAL A 49 -6.14 -5.77 0.44
N GLU A 50 -6.97 -6.59 -0.19
CA GLU A 50 -8.09 -6.12 -1.00
C GLU A 50 -9.03 -5.21 -0.19
N ARG A 51 -9.34 -5.61 1.05
CA ARG A 51 -10.17 -4.80 1.97
C ARG A 51 -9.54 -3.47 2.31
N TYR A 52 -8.24 -3.46 2.59
CA TYR A 52 -7.51 -2.26 2.89
C TYR A 52 -7.52 -1.30 1.68
N LEU A 53 -7.19 -1.80 0.49
CA LEU A 53 -7.14 -0.98 -0.73
C LEU A 53 -8.52 -0.47 -1.17
N LYS A 54 -9.59 -1.26 -1.03
CA LYS A 54 -10.97 -0.83 -1.32
C LYS A 54 -11.42 0.39 -0.51
N ARG A 55 -10.86 0.58 0.69
CA ARG A 55 -11.15 1.74 1.55
C ARG A 55 -10.38 2.99 1.16
N LYS A 56 -9.31 2.86 0.37
CA LYS A 56 -8.50 3.99 -0.10
C LYS A 56 -9.06 4.53 -1.41
N THR A 57 -9.12 5.86 -1.53
CA THR A 57 -9.51 6.54 -2.77
C THR A 57 -8.66 6.12 -3.96
N GLN A 58 -7.34 5.96 -3.76
CA GLN A 58 -6.40 5.61 -4.83
C GLN A 58 -6.32 4.09 -5.12
N GLN A 59 -6.93 3.24 -4.27
CA GLN A 59 -6.90 1.76 -4.39
C GLN A 59 -5.50 1.15 -4.57
N ARG A 60 -4.47 1.81 -4.06
CA ARG A 60 -3.07 1.37 -4.10
C ARG A 60 -2.34 1.82 -2.84
N PHE A 61 -1.20 1.21 -2.54
CA PHE A 61 -0.27 1.69 -1.53
C PHE A 61 0.40 2.99 -2.01
N CYS A 62 0.58 3.95 -1.10
CA CYS A 62 1.20 5.25 -1.36
C CYS A 62 2.72 5.22 -1.13
N SER A 63 3.23 4.27 -0.34
CA SER A 63 4.66 4.08 -0.09
C SER A 63 4.98 2.62 0.22
N GLU A 64 6.25 2.23 0.10
CA GLU A 64 6.68 0.89 0.54
C GLU A 64 6.61 0.73 2.05
N ALA A 65 6.87 1.80 2.82
CA ALA A 65 6.68 1.77 4.27
C ALA A 65 5.22 1.45 4.67
N GLU A 66 4.25 2.00 3.93
CA GLU A 66 2.84 1.66 4.14
C GLU A 66 2.58 0.17 3.88
N LYS A 67 3.05 -0.34 2.74
CA LYS A 67 2.87 -1.73 2.35
C LYS A 67 3.51 -2.68 3.38
N ASP A 68 4.72 -2.36 3.85
CA ASP A 68 5.43 -3.15 4.85
C ASP A 68 4.67 -3.21 6.17
N VAL A 69 4.16 -2.07 6.66
CA VAL A 69 3.36 -2.01 7.89
C VAL A 69 2.05 -2.81 7.74
N ILE A 70 1.36 -2.67 6.61
CA ILE A 70 0.12 -3.43 6.35
C ILE A 70 0.38 -4.93 6.28
N ASN A 71 1.45 -5.35 5.58
CA ASN A 71 1.84 -6.76 5.52
C ASN A 71 2.22 -7.31 6.90
N GLN A 72 2.93 -6.53 7.72
CA GLN A 72 3.29 -6.91 9.08
C GLN A 72 2.05 -7.15 9.95
N ILE A 73 1.08 -6.23 9.92
CA ILE A 73 -0.19 -6.36 10.65
C ILE A 73 -0.93 -7.64 10.23
N ILE A 74 -0.99 -7.91 8.93
CA ILE A 74 -1.65 -9.10 8.40
C ILE A 74 -0.91 -10.38 8.84
N ALA A 75 0.42 -10.38 8.80
CA ALA A 75 1.25 -11.53 9.21
C ALA A 75 1.11 -11.83 10.71
N ASP A 76 1.13 -10.81 11.56
CA ASP A 76 0.94 -10.96 13.00
C ASP A 76 -0.45 -11.52 13.31
N SER A 77 -1.47 -10.97 12.64
CA SER A 77 -2.85 -11.42 12.80
C SER A 77 -3.09 -12.83 12.25
N TRP A 78 -2.40 -13.23 11.17
CA TRP A 78 -2.42 -14.59 10.65
C TRP A 78 -1.89 -15.60 11.67
N THR A 79 -0.82 -15.22 12.38
CA THR A 79 -0.23 -16.04 13.43
C THR A 79 -1.23 -16.29 14.56
N GLU A 80 -1.92 -15.24 15.02
CA GLU A 80 -2.99 -15.35 16.02
C GLU A 80 -4.18 -16.19 15.50
N TYR A 81 -4.59 -15.93 14.26
CA TYR A 81 -5.68 -16.65 13.61
C TYR A 81 -5.43 -18.17 13.55
N ARG A 82 -4.20 -18.57 13.22
CA ARG A 82 -3.79 -19.97 13.17
C ARG A 82 -3.69 -20.65 14.53
N GLN A 83 -3.39 -19.89 15.59
CA GLN A 83 -3.34 -20.44 16.95
C GLN A 83 -4.74 -20.70 17.50
N THR A 84 -5.70 -19.84 17.13
CA THR A 84 -7.08 -19.92 17.64
C THR A 84 -7.96 -20.88 16.84
N ARG A 85 -7.61 -21.19 15.59
CA ARG A 85 -8.43 -22.03 14.71
C ARG A 85 -7.66 -23.20 14.12
N ASN A 86 -8.31 -24.36 14.12
CA ASN A 86 -7.77 -25.53 13.45
C ASN A 86 -8.16 -25.55 11.96
N LEU A 87 -7.29 -24.99 11.11
CA LEU A 87 -7.51 -24.93 9.66
C LEU A 87 -7.50 -26.29 8.96
N SER A 88 -6.92 -27.31 9.57
CA SER A 88 -6.87 -28.67 8.97
C SER A 88 -8.22 -29.39 8.98
N GLN A 89 -9.18 -28.92 9.78
CA GLN A 89 -10.48 -29.56 9.98
C GLN A 89 -11.61 -28.91 9.18
N ILE A 90 -11.32 -27.82 8.45
CA ILE A 90 -12.33 -27.06 7.72
C ILE A 90 -12.03 -27.03 6.23
N ASP A 91 -13.09 -27.12 5.44
CA ASP A 91 -13.01 -27.10 3.98
C ASP A 91 -12.62 -25.71 3.45
N THR A 92 -12.10 -25.65 2.23
CA THR A 92 -11.63 -24.42 1.59
C THR A 92 -12.72 -23.36 1.47
N GLU A 93 -13.98 -23.72 1.21
CA GLU A 93 -15.06 -22.73 1.22
C GLU A 93 -15.28 -22.12 2.61
N GLN A 94 -15.19 -22.94 3.66
CA GLN A 94 -15.31 -22.48 5.04
C GLN A 94 -14.12 -21.60 5.44
N LYS A 95 -12.91 -21.95 4.99
CA LYS A 95 -11.70 -21.12 5.14
C LYS A 95 -11.93 -19.75 4.51
N ILE A 96 -12.36 -19.68 3.26
CA ILE A 96 -12.64 -18.42 2.56
C ILE A 96 -13.64 -17.57 3.36
N ARG A 97 -14.79 -18.15 3.75
CA ARG A 97 -15.80 -17.43 4.55
C ARG A 97 -15.22 -16.94 5.87
N SER A 98 -14.38 -17.74 6.52
CA SER A 98 -13.74 -17.37 7.78
C SER A 98 -12.72 -16.23 7.61
N TYR A 99 -11.93 -16.23 6.54
CA TYR A 99 -11.00 -15.13 6.22
C TYR A 99 -11.75 -13.82 5.97
N TYR A 100 -12.88 -13.87 5.25
CA TYR A 100 -13.76 -12.71 5.12
C TYR A 100 -14.44 -12.34 6.45
N SER A 101 -14.76 -13.26 7.34
CA SER A 101 -15.32 -12.88 8.65
C SER A 101 -14.28 -12.21 9.57
N PHE A 102 -13.00 -12.49 9.37
CA PHE A 102 -11.93 -11.97 10.20
C PHE A 102 -11.68 -10.49 9.91
N THR A 103 -11.82 -9.65 10.94
CA THR A 103 -11.76 -8.19 10.80
C THR A 103 -10.44 -7.65 11.33
N LEU A 104 -9.68 -7.01 10.45
CA LEU A 104 -8.48 -6.25 10.81
C LEU A 104 -8.79 -4.77 10.93
N VAL A 105 -8.19 -4.14 11.95
CA VAL A 105 -8.15 -2.70 12.09
C VAL A 105 -6.82 -2.22 11.52
N PHE A 106 -6.88 -1.54 10.38
CA PHE A 106 -5.70 -0.98 9.74
C PHE A 106 -5.47 0.47 10.20
N PRO A 107 -4.20 0.90 10.35
CA PRO A 107 -3.89 2.29 10.59
C PRO A 107 -4.28 3.15 9.39
N TYR A 108 -4.65 4.40 9.65
CA TYR A 108 -4.90 5.39 8.60
C TYR A 108 -3.60 6.16 8.32
N PHE A 109 -3.05 6.01 7.12
CA PHE A 109 -1.85 6.71 6.70
C PHE A 109 -2.23 8.08 6.11
N VAL A 110 -1.86 9.15 6.82
CA VAL A 110 -1.86 10.51 6.28
C VAL A 110 -0.41 10.88 6.01
N ALA A 111 -0.04 10.98 4.74
CA ALA A 111 1.15 11.73 4.36
C ALA A 111 0.66 13.13 4.01
N GLU A 112 0.65 14.04 4.99
CA GLU A 112 0.44 15.45 4.71
C GLU A 112 1.67 15.93 3.93
N GLU A 113 1.46 16.51 2.74
CA GLU A 113 2.46 17.39 2.15
C GLU A 113 2.48 18.66 3.01
N GLU A 114 3.27 18.66 4.08
CA GLU A 114 3.48 19.87 4.86
C GLU A 114 4.17 20.90 3.95
N CYS A 115 3.39 21.85 3.42
CA CYS A 115 3.93 23.02 2.74
C CYS A 115 4.44 23.98 3.82
N ILE A 116 5.61 23.66 4.40
CA ILE A 116 6.27 24.53 5.38
C ILE A 116 6.84 25.72 4.61
N ILE A 117 6.15 26.86 4.68
CA ILE A 117 6.65 28.12 4.15
C ILE A 117 7.57 28.73 5.20
N SER A 118 8.87 28.73 4.92
CA SER A 118 9.85 29.48 5.70
C SER A 118 9.62 30.98 5.49
N PHE A 119 9.34 31.74 6.56
CA PHE A 119 8.96 33.15 6.48
C PHE A 119 9.68 33.98 7.55
N ASP A 120 10.27 35.11 7.13
CA ASP A 120 10.83 36.11 8.03
C ASP A 120 9.75 37.14 8.40
N PHE A 121 9.23 37.05 9.63
CA PHE A 121 8.22 37.98 10.12
C PHE A 121 8.72 39.40 10.34
N ARG A 122 10.04 39.60 10.52
CA ARG A 122 10.64 40.92 10.72
C ARG A 122 10.67 41.70 9.42
N ASN A 123 11.07 41.04 8.34
CA ASN A 123 11.19 41.64 7.01
C ASN A 123 9.95 41.39 6.12
N LYS A 124 8.99 40.59 6.60
CA LYS A 124 7.74 40.23 5.92
C LYS A 124 7.98 39.59 4.55
N CYS A 125 8.98 38.72 4.45
CA CYS A 125 9.33 38.02 3.23
C CYS A 125 9.42 36.51 3.44
N SER A 126 9.18 35.75 2.37
CA SER A 126 9.51 34.32 2.35
C SER A 126 11.02 34.17 2.38
N LEU A 127 11.50 33.17 3.11
CA LEU A 127 12.90 32.79 3.15
C LEU A 127 13.12 31.57 2.24
N GLU A 128 14.07 31.70 1.34
CA GLU A 128 14.63 30.60 0.58
C GLU A 128 15.89 30.06 1.26
N GLY A 129 16.30 28.84 0.93
CA GLY A 129 17.46 28.21 1.58
C GLY A 129 18.78 28.98 1.40
N GLY A 130 18.88 29.83 0.38
CA GLY A 130 20.07 30.65 0.09
C GLY A 130 20.12 31.98 0.83
N ASP A 131 19.00 32.45 1.39
CA ASP A 131 18.92 33.75 2.05
C ASP A 131 19.73 33.76 3.33
N GLU A 132 20.22 34.93 3.75
CA GLU A 132 20.91 35.07 5.03
C GLU A 132 19.93 34.80 6.18
N CYS A 133 20.36 34.03 7.18
CA CYS A 133 19.46 33.69 8.27
C CYS A 133 19.17 34.89 9.17
N PHE A 134 17.89 35.13 9.47
CA PHE A 134 17.43 36.17 10.40
C PHE A 134 17.95 36.01 11.84
N CYS A 135 18.52 34.84 12.17
CA CYS A 135 19.20 34.56 13.43
C CYS A 135 20.48 35.40 13.63
N ASN A 136 20.92 36.16 12.61
CA ASN A 136 22.18 36.92 12.57
C ASN A 136 23.43 36.04 12.73
N SER A 137 23.35 34.76 12.32
CA SER A 137 24.51 33.86 12.32
C SER A 137 25.52 34.19 11.22
N GLY A 138 25.17 35.04 10.25
CA GLY A 138 25.99 35.31 9.07
C GLY A 138 26.13 34.12 8.12
N VAL A 139 25.22 33.14 8.20
CA VAL A 139 25.19 31.97 7.29
C VAL A 139 23.83 31.85 6.62
N PRO A 140 23.75 31.17 5.45
CA PRO A 140 22.48 30.88 4.79
C PRO A 140 21.45 30.21 5.71
N TYR A 141 20.17 30.48 5.48
CA TYR A 141 19.05 29.99 6.27
C TYR A 141 19.05 28.47 6.37
N ARG A 142 19.35 27.75 5.27
CA ARG A 142 19.50 26.28 5.24
C ARG A 142 20.67 25.73 6.06
N GLN A 143 21.55 26.59 6.56
CA GLN A 143 22.71 26.25 7.39
C GLN A 143 22.55 26.74 8.85
N CYS A 144 21.55 27.58 9.18
CA CYS A 144 21.16 27.96 10.55
C CYS A 144 19.76 27.40 10.86
N CYS A 145 18.76 28.28 11.02
CA CYS A 145 17.44 27.94 11.54
C CYS A 145 16.60 27.06 10.59
N GLY A 146 16.83 27.16 9.28
CA GLY A 146 16.20 26.31 8.26
C GLY A 146 17.00 25.04 7.96
N GLY A 147 18.02 24.73 8.76
CA GLY A 147 18.86 23.57 8.55
C GLY A 147 18.11 22.25 8.79
N ILE A 148 18.32 21.31 7.88
CA ILE A 148 17.82 19.94 8.01
C ILE A 148 18.46 19.32 9.26
N LYS A 149 17.64 18.91 10.22
CA LYS A 149 18.09 18.26 11.44
C LYS A 149 18.65 16.87 11.11
N SER A 150 19.74 16.49 11.77
CA SER A 150 20.24 15.13 11.61
C SER A 150 19.28 14.14 12.27
N LEU A 151 19.28 12.87 11.83
CA LEU A 151 18.50 11.82 12.47
C LEU A 151 18.76 11.74 13.99
N LYS A 152 20.01 12.00 14.41
CA LYS A 152 20.39 12.03 15.82
C LYS A 152 19.73 13.18 16.59
N ASP A 153 19.49 14.31 15.96
CA ASP A 153 18.81 15.47 16.56
C ASP A 153 17.30 15.23 16.65
N LEU A 154 16.72 14.64 15.60
CA LEU A 154 15.30 14.25 15.55
C LEU A 154 14.96 13.21 16.62
N LEU A 155 15.79 12.17 16.77
CA LEU A 155 15.60 11.13 17.79
C LEU A 155 15.73 11.65 19.23
N LYS A 156 16.33 12.84 19.42
CA LYS A 156 16.42 13.52 20.71
C LYS A 156 15.26 14.51 20.95
N GLY A 157 14.31 14.60 20.02
CA GLY A 157 13.20 15.56 20.08
C GLY A 157 13.63 17.01 19.87
N SER A 158 14.79 17.25 19.28
CA SER A 158 15.22 18.59 18.86
C SER A 158 14.66 18.87 17.47
N PHE A 159 13.44 19.41 17.41
CA PHE A 159 12.80 19.89 16.19
C PHE A 159 13.23 21.34 15.89
#